data_AF-A0A094G5X7-F1
#
_entry.id   AF-A0A094G5X7-F1
#
_cell.length_a   1.000
_cell.length_b   1.000
_cell.length_c   1.000
_cell.angle_alpha   90.00
_cell.angle_beta   90.00
_cell.angle_gamma   90.00
#
_symmetry.space_group_name_H-M   'P 1'
#
loop_
_entity.id
_entity.type
_entity.pdbx_description
1 polymer ?
#
loop_
_entity_poly.entity_id
_entity_poly.type
_entity_poly.pdbx_seq_one_letter_code
_entity_poly.pdbx_strand_id
1 'polypeptide(L)'
;MLAIWLADDYYTKISDKNKSNSNFMILFIRAYANYSIFRLLALEFNMSSKTTGSSFNLLYFASASSFTGKDSDEFEAPVSLSKLFDLVEAKYPGIKSKILESCLVTINLEYVDVPESETGEANITIKAGDEVAIIPPVSSG
;
A
#
# COMPACT_ATOMS: atom_id res chain seq x y z
N MET A 1 -4.68 15.92 -3.97
CA MET A 1 -5.74 16.81 -4.49
C MET A 1 -5.27 17.77 -5.60
N LEU A 2 -3.99 17.76 -6.03
CA LEU A 2 -3.46 18.65 -7.09
C LEU A 2 -3.40 18.03 -8.50
N ALA A 3 -3.46 16.70 -8.66
CA ALA A 3 -3.29 16.04 -9.96
C ALA A 3 -4.54 16.09 -10.86
N ILE A 4 -5.73 16.26 -10.28
CA ILE A 4 -7.01 16.24 -11.03
C ILE A 4 -7.16 17.54 -11.84
N TRP A 5 -6.78 18.68 -11.27
CA TRP A 5 -6.92 19.98 -11.91
C TRP A 5 -6.00 20.19 -13.13
N LEU A 6 -4.81 19.58 -13.14
CA LEU A 6 -3.90 19.69 -14.29
C LEU A 6 -4.38 18.91 -15.51
N ALA A 7 -5.19 17.87 -15.32
CA ALA A 7 -5.71 17.04 -16.41
C ALA A 7 -6.86 17.73 -17.16
N ASP A 8 -7.76 18.40 -16.44
CA ASP A 8 -8.93 19.06 -17.02
C ASP A 8 -8.54 20.25 -17.91
N ASP A 9 -7.54 21.03 -17.49
CA ASP A 9 -7.09 22.23 -18.22
C ASP A 9 -6.25 21.89 -19.48
N TYR A 10 -5.61 20.71 -19.48
CA TYR A 10 -4.87 20.20 -20.64
C TYR A 10 -5.84 19.61 -21.68
N TYR A 11 -6.94 18.99 -21.25
CA TYR A 11 -7.95 18.38 -22.13
C TYR A 11 -8.73 19.43 -22.94
N THR A 12 -9.15 20.53 -22.32
CA THR A 12 -9.84 21.64 -23.00
C THR A 12 -8.95 22.30 -24.05
N LYS A 13 -7.66 22.52 -23.77
CA LYS A 13 -6.71 23.11 -24.73
C LYS A 13 -6.41 22.22 -25.95
N ILE A 14 -6.50 20.89 -25.82
CA ILE A 14 -6.27 19.96 -26.93
C ILE A 14 -7.54 19.75 -27.77
N SER A 15 -8.72 19.78 -27.13
CA SER A 15 -10.02 19.65 -27.79
C SER A 15 -10.27 20.74 -28.84
N ASP A 16 -9.89 21.98 -28.54
CA ASP A 16 -10.08 23.11 -29.49
C ASP A 16 -9.11 23.07 -30.69
N LYS A 17 -7.94 22.43 -30.55
CA LYS A 17 -6.90 22.45 -31.61
C LYS A 17 -7.01 21.34 -32.65
N ASN A 18 -7.86 20.33 -32.47
CA ASN A 18 -7.80 19.12 -33.30
C ASN A 18 -9.17 18.61 -33.76
N LYS A 19 -10.00 19.52 -34.29
CA LYS A 19 -11.33 19.23 -34.86
C LYS A 19 -11.30 18.41 -36.18
N SER A 20 -10.20 17.77 -36.53
CA SER A 20 -10.18 16.86 -37.68
C SER A 20 -9.07 15.84 -37.49
N ASN A 21 -9.37 14.71 -36.84
CA ASN A 21 -8.72 13.39 -37.03
C ASN A 21 -9.39 12.38 -36.07
N SER A 22 -10.59 11.93 -36.44
CA SER A 22 -11.46 11.05 -35.63
C SER A 22 -10.76 9.79 -35.08
N ASN A 23 -9.77 9.25 -35.80
CA ASN A 23 -9.01 8.06 -35.38
C ASN A 23 -8.11 8.31 -34.16
N PHE A 24 -7.56 9.51 -33.98
CA PHE A 24 -6.68 9.81 -32.85
C PHE A 24 -7.50 9.94 -31.56
N MET A 25 -8.63 10.66 -31.61
CA MET A 25 -9.49 10.83 -30.44
C MET A 25 -10.09 9.49 -29.96
N ILE A 26 -10.44 8.59 -30.87
CA ILE A 26 -10.91 7.23 -30.55
C ILE A 26 -9.82 6.40 -29.86
N LEU A 27 -8.56 6.51 -30.26
CA LEU A 27 -7.45 5.80 -29.62
C LEU A 27 -7.21 6.29 -28.19
N PHE A 28 -7.33 7.60 -27.94
CA PHE A 28 -7.20 8.17 -26.59
C PHE A 28 -8.37 7.76 -25.69
N ILE A 29 -9.60 7.77 -26.20
CA ILE A 29 -10.77 7.29 -25.45
C ILE A 29 -10.64 5.79 -25.15
N ARG A 30 -10.15 4.97 -26.10
CA ARG A 30 -9.92 3.53 -25.87
C ARG A 30 -8.80 3.27 -24.87
N ALA A 31 -7.71 4.04 -24.91
CA ALA A 31 -6.62 3.93 -23.95
C ALA A 31 -7.08 4.34 -22.54
N TYR A 32 -7.84 5.44 -22.43
CA TYR A 32 -8.39 5.91 -21.16
C TYR A 32 -9.47 4.97 -20.62
N ALA A 33 -10.36 4.46 -21.47
CA ALA A 33 -11.34 3.44 -21.09
C ALA A 33 -10.65 2.17 -20.61
N ASN A 34 -9.60 1.69 -21.30
CA ASN A 34 -8.81 0.56 -20.82
C ASN A 34 -8.15 0.87 -19.48
N TYR A 35 -7.48 2.02 -19.33
CA TYR A 35 -6.86 2.39 -18.05
C TYR A 35 -7.89 2.54 -16.91
N SER A 36 -9.07 3.09 -17.18
CA SER A 36 -10.19 3.20 -16.24
C SER A 36 -10.76 1.83 -15.86
N ILE A 37 -10.87 0.91 -16.83
CA ILE A 37 -11.31 -0.46 -16.59
C ILE A 37 -10.24 -1.21 -15.81
N PHE A 38 -8.95 -1.09 -16.14
CA PHE A 38 -7.86 -1.70 -15.35
C PHE A 38 -7.77 -1.11 -13.94
N ARG A 39 -8.05 0.19 -13.76
CA ARG A 39 -8.18 0.83 -12.44
C ARG A 39 -9.38 0.32 -11.66
N LEU A 40 -10.55 0.17 -12.29
CA LEU A 40 -11.74 -0.40 -11.69
C LEU A 40 -11.55 -1.88 -11.34
N LEU A 41 -10.93 -2.65 -12.22
CA LEU A 41 -10.62 -4.06 -12.00
C LEU A 41 -9.55 -4.24 -10.90
N ALA A 42 -8.56 -3.34 -10.81
CA ALA A 42 -7.59 -3.33 -9.72
C ALA A 42 -8.23 -2.93 -8.39
N LEU A 43 -9.19 -2.00 -8.39
CA LEU A 43 -9.98 -1.65 -7.20
C LEU A 43 -10.91 -2.80 -6.79
N GLU A 44 -11.53 -3.50 -7.74
CA GLU A 44 -12.35 -4.70 -7.49
C GLU A 44 -11.52 -5.88 -7.00
N PHE A 45 -10.31 -6.08 -7.51
CA PHE A 45 -9.39 -7.10 -6.99
C PHE A 45 -8.90 -6.77 -5.57
N ASN A 46 -8.61 -5.49 -5.30
CA ASN A 46 -8.23 -5.00 -3.96
C ASN A 46 -9.41 -5.03 -2.96
N MET A 47 -10.66 -5.01 -3.43
CA MET A 47 -11.84 -5.21 -2.58
C MET A 47 -12.23 -6.69 -2.45
N SER A 48 -11.94 -7.53 -3.45
CA SER A 48 -12.28 -8.96 -3.44
C SER A 48 -11.30 -9.82 -2.65
N SER A 49 -10.11 -9.30 -2.30
CA SER A 49 -9.22 -9.90 -1.31
C SER A 49 -9.62 -9.58 0.13
N LYS A 50 -10.79 -8.94 0.34
CA LYS A 50 -11.46 -8.96 1.64
C LYS A 50 -12.05 -10.35 1.88
N THR A 51 -11.17 -11.35 1.91
CA THR A 51 -11.48 -12.66 2.44
C THR A 51 -12.04 -12.46 3.84
N THR A 52 -13.03 -13.26 4.18
CA THR A 52 -13.56 -13.47 5.53
C THR A 52 -12.49 -14.10 6.43
N GLY A 53 -11.29 -13.50 6.45
CA GLY A 53 -10.06 -14.12 6.89
C GLY A 53 -9.91 -14.10 8.39
N SER A 54 -9.14 -15.06 8.90
CA SER A 54 -8.51 -15.02 10.22
C SER A 54 -7.18 -14.27 10.18
N SER A 55 -6.88 -13.53 9.11
CA SER A 55 -5.55 -13.02 8.77
C SER A 55 -5.53 -11.52 8.46
N PHE A 56 -4.35 -10.90 8.56
CA PHE A 56 -4.06 -9.53 8.15
C PHE A 56 -2.94 -9.53 7.11
N ASN A 57 -2.84 -8.46 6.32
CA ASN A 57 -1.82 -8.31 5.29
C ASN A 57 -0.71 -7.37 5.79
N LEU A 58 0.55 -7.80 5.69
CA LEU A 58 1.73 -6.99 6.01
C LEU A 58 2.46 -6.63 4.72
N LEU A 59 2.50 -5.33 4.43
CA LEU A 59 3.18 -4.75 3.28
C LEU A 59 4.60 -4.33 3.64
N TYR A 60 5.54 -4.68 2.76
CA TYR A 60 6.94 -4.30 2.86
C TYR A 60 7.29 -3.28 1.77
N PHE A 61 8.00 -2.23 2.14
CA PHE A 61 8.48 -1.22 1.20
C PHE A 61 10.00 -1.14 1.18
N ALA A 62 10.57 -0.68 0.05
CA ALA A 62 11.98 -0.33 -0.10
C ALA A 62 12.98 -1.38 0.46
N SER A 63 13.70 -1.03 1.52
CA SER A 63 14.71 -1.92 2.12
C SER A 63 14.08 -3.15 2.78
N ALA A 64 12.85 -3.05 3.29
CA ALA A 64 12.12 -4.18 3.85
C ALA A 64 11.75 -5.19 2.75
N SER A 65 11.20 -4.74 1.61
CA SER A 65 10.88 -5.65 0.50
C SER A 65 12.13 -6.23 -0.16
N SER A 66 13.22 -5.46 -0.22
CA SER A 66 14.52 -5.96 -0.68
C SER A 66 15.09 -7.04 0.24
N PHE A 67 14.86 -6.93 1.55
CA PHE A 67 15.30 -7.93 2.54
C PHE A 67 14.48 -9.22 2.48
N THR A 68 13.16 -9.11 2.37
CA THR A 68 12.25 -10.27 2.34
C THR A 68 12.14 -10.92 0.96
N GLY A 69 12.48 -10.18 -0.10
CA GLY A 69 12.29 -10.58 -1.49
C GLY A 69 10.82 -10.55 -1.94
N LYS A 70 9.94 -9.88 -1.18
CA LYS A 70 8.50 -9.80 -1.42
C LYS A 70 7.93 -8.45 -1.02
N ASP A 71 6.84 -8.05 -1.67
CA ASP A 71 6.13 -6.81 -1.34
C ASP A 71 5.08 -6.99 -0.23
N SER A 72 4.64 -8.23 0.03
CA SER A 72 3.68 -8.50 1.11
C SER A 72 3.74 -9.94 1.64
N ASP A 73 3.17 -10.11 2.83
CA ASP A 73 2.87 -11.40 3.45
C ASP A 73 1.53 -11.38 4.17
N GLU A 74 0.90 -12.55 4.26
CA GLU A 74 -0.29 -12.75 5.07
C GLU A 74 0.07 -13.42 6.40
N PHE A 75 -0.48 -12.90 7.51
CA PHE A 75 -0.26 -13.41 8.86
C PHE A 75 -1.58 -13.61 9.57
N GLU A 76 -1.64 -14.60 10.49
CA GLU A 76 -2.82 -14.82 11.32
C GLU A 76 -3.08 -13.62 12.25
N ALA A 77 -4.36 -13.35 12.50
CA ALA A 77 -4.90 -12.33 13.36
C ALA A 77 -5.82 -12.97 14.42
N PRO A 78 -6.05 -12.33 15.58
CA PRO A 78 -5.49 -11.04 16.00
C PRO A 78 -4.06 -11.15 16.53
N VAL A 79 -3.28 -10.09 16.34
CA VAL A 79 -1.90 -9.98 16.85
C VAL A 79 -1.73 -8.65 17.56
N SER A 80 -1.10 -8.67 18.74
CA SER A 80 -0.73 -7.44 19.43
C SER A 80 0.41 -6.75 18.67
N LEU A 81 0.33 -5.43 18.49
CA LEU A 81 1.32 -4.66 17.74
C LEU A 81 2.75 -4.83 18.29
N SER A 82 2.90 -4.98 19.61
CA SER A 82 4.19 -5.25 20.26
C SER A 82 4.87 -6.53 19.76
N LYS A 83 4.10 -7.54 19.34
CA LYS A 83 4.59 -8.82 18.84
C LYS A 83 4.84 -8.84 17.35
N LEU A 84 4.46 -7.80 16.61
CA LEU A 84 4.57 -7.75 15.15
C LEU A 84 6.02 -7.99 14.70
N PHE A 85 6.98 -7.27 15.30
CA PHE A 85 8.38 -7.38 14.89
C PHE A 85 8.99 -8.74 15.22
N ASP A 86 8.62 -9.34 16.36
CA ASP A 86 9.08 -10.68 16.71
C ASP A 86 8.53 -11.75 15.78
N LEU A 87 7.27 -11.58 15.35
CA LEU A 87 6.61 -12.46 14.40
C LEU A 87 7.25 -12.37 13.00
N VAL A 88 7.62 -11.18 12.55
CA VAL A 88 8.34 -10.99 11.28
C VAL A 88 9.77 -11.52 11.36
N GLU A 89 10.47 -11.31 12.48
CA GLU A 89 11.82 -11.85 12.75
C GLU A 89 11.84 -13.38 12.72
N ALA A 90 10.81 -14.04 13.28
CA ALA A 90 10.69 -15.49 13.25
C ALA A 90 10.61 -16.04 11.81
N LYS A 91 10.02 -15.27 10.88
CA LYS A 91 9.91 -15.63 9.47
C LYS A 91 11.15 -15.24 8.65
N TYR A 92 11.76 -14.09 8.98
CA TYR A 92 12.94 -13.54 8.29
C TYR A 92 14.03 -13.19 9.32
N PRO A 93 14.87 -14.16 9.70
CA PRO A 93 15.89 -13.94 10.73
C PRO A 93 16.85 -12.78 10.39
N GLY A 94 17.05 -11.89 11.36
CA GLY A 94 17.90 -10.71 11.28
C GLY A 94 17.23 -9.45 10.73
N ILE A 95 15.96 -9.50 10.33
CA ILE A 95 15.25 -8.33 9.78
C ILE A 95 15.00 -7.26 10.84
N LYS A 96 14.79 -7.66 12.11
CA LYS A 96 14.48 -6.74 13.20
C LYS A 96 15.59 -5.72 13.41
N SER A 97 16.80 -6.21 13.63
CA SER A 97 18.01 -5.38 13.85
C SER A 97 18.48 -4.62 12.61
N LYS A 98 18.25 -5.16 11.40
CA LYS A 98 18.75 -4.54 10.16
C LYS A 98 17.80 -3.52 9.57
N ILE A 99 16.49 -3.69 9.80
CA ILE A 99 15.44 -2.94 9.11
C ILE A 99 14.43 -2.39 10.11
N LEU A 100 13.72 -3.25 10.85
CA LEU A 100 12.48 -2.87 11.56
C LEU A 100 12.70 -1.83 12.66
N GLU A 101 13.83 -1.87 13.38
CA GLU A 101 14.16 -0.91 14.45
C GLU A 101 14.22 0.55 13.97
N SER A 102 14.44 0.77 12.67
CA SER A 102 14.48 2.12 12.07
C SER A 102 13.20 2.50 11.33
N CYS A 103 12.22 1.61 11.26
CA CYS A 103 11.01 1.77 10.45
C CYS A 103 9.85 2.34 11.26
N LEU A 104 8.93 3.00 10.55
CA LEU A 104 7.61 3.34 11.05
C LEU A 104 6.61 2.25 10.65
N VAL A 105 5.51 2.14 11.40
CA VAL A 105 4.41 1.20 11.09
C VAL A 105 3.13 1.98 10.89
N THR A 106 2.33 1.55 9.90
CA THR A 106 0.95 2.01 9.74
C THR A 106 -0.03 0.85 9.83
N ILE A 107 -1.22 1.10 10.37
CA ILE A 107 -2.38 0.21 10.27
C ILE A 107 -3.47 0.97 9.51
N ASN A 108 -3.96 0.42 8.40
CA ASN A 108 -4.98 1.04 7.55
C ASN A 108 -4.64 2.49 7.17
N LEU A 109 -3.38 2.74 6.80
CA LEU A 109 -2.80 4.06 6.45
C LEU A 109 -2.61 5.04 7.62
N GLU A 110 -2.89 4.64 8.86
CA GLU A 110 -2.66 5.45 10.06
C GLU A 110 -1.35 5.05 10.74
N TYR A 111 -0.48 6.02 11.02
CA TYR A 111 0.76 5.78 11.76
C TYR A 111 0.47 5.38 13.19
N VAL A 112 1.14 4.32 13.64
CA VAL A 112 1.03 3.79 15.00
C VAL A 112 2.41 3.66 15.62
N ASP A 113 2.51 4.02 16.89
CA ASP A 113 3.72 3.78 17.67
C ASP A 113 3.75 2.30 18.08
N VAL A 114 4.84 1.62 17.73
CA VAL A 114 5.05 0.23 18.14
C VAL A 114 5.60 0.24 19.57
N PRO A 115 4.86 -0.24 20.58
CA PRO A 115 5.34 -0.22 21.95
C PRO A 115 6.49 -1.24 22.12
N GLU A 116 7.56 -0.81 22.80
CA GLU A 116 8.73 -1.66 23.08
C GLU A 116 8.41 -2.81 24.07
N SER A 117 7.29 -2.73 24.80
CA SER A 117 6.86 -3.77 25.74
C SER A 117 5.33 -3.86 25.87
N GLU A 118 4.84 -5.05 26.21
CA GLU A 118 3.40 -5.34 26.44
C GLU A 118 2.82 -4.65 27.70
N THR A 119 3.65 -3.97 28.47
CA THR A 119 3.30 -3.33 29.76
C THR A 119 2.77 -1.91 29.64
N GLY A 120 2.71 -1.34 28.42
CA GLY A 120 2.20 0.02 28.17
C GLY A 120 0.67 0.07 27.96
N GLU A 121 0.07 1.22 28.27
CA GLU A 121 -1.39 1.46 28.18
C GLU A 121 -1.97 1.41 26.75
N ALA A 122 -1.14 1.36 25.71
CA ALA A 122 -1.54 1.29 24.31
C ALA A 122 -1.44 -0.15 23.76
N ASN A 123 -2.38 -1.02 24.15
CA ASN A 123 -2.51 -2.37 23.58
C ASN A 123 -3.22 -2.31 22.21
N ILE A 124 -2.53 -1.77 21.20
CA ILE A 124 -3.03 -1.79 19.82
C ILE A 124 -3.02 -3.24 19.32
N THR A 125 -4.17 -3.71 18.87
CA THR A 125 -4.36 -5.06 18.33
C THR A 125 -4.67 -4.98 16.85
N ILE A 126 -3.84 -5.64 16.03
CA ILE A 126 -4.05 -5.84 14.59
C ILE A 126 -5.12 -6.91 14.42
N LYS A 127 -6.16 -6.58 13.66
CA LYS A 127 -7.34 -7.42 13.43
C LYS A 127 -7.30 -8.06 12.06
N ALA A 128 -8.14 -9.07 11.89
CA ALA A 128 -8.31 -9.68 10.59
C ALA A 128 -8.82 -8.65 9.56
N GLY A 129 -8.21 -8.67 8.37
CA GLY A 129 -8.47 -7.73 7.29
C GLY A 129 -7.78 -6.38 7.43
N ASP A 130 -7.01 -6.13 8.49
CA ASP A 130 -6.16 -4.94 8.57
C ASP A 130 -5.04 -4.99 7.54
N GLU A 131 -4.72 -3.83 6.98
CA GLU A 131 -3.53 -3.64 6.16
C GLU A 131 -2.46 -2.95 7.00
N VAL A 132 -1.38 -3.66 7.27
CA VAL A 132 -0.25 -3.16 8.05
C VAL A 132 0.90 -2.89 7.08
N ALA A 133 1.64 -1.80 7.25
CA ALA A 133 2.80 -1.51 6.42
C ALA A 133 4.03 -1.19 7.26
N ILE A 134 5.18 -1.73 6.85
CA ILE A 134 6.51 -1.34 7.34
C ILE A 134 7.04 -0.27 6.39
N ILE A 135 7.27 0.92 6.92
CA ILE A 135 7.75 2.10 6.19
C ILE A 135 9.18 2.40 6.61
N PRO A 136 10.19 1.97 5.82
CA PRO A 136 11.57 2.36 6.07
C PRO A 136 11.78 3.88 5.91
N PRO A 137 12.80 4.45 6.57
CA PRO A 137 13.15 5.83 6.39
C PRO A 137 13.47 6.11 4.92
N VAL A 138 12.87 7.15 4.36
CA VAL A 138 13.11 7.53 2.97
C VAL A 138 14.53 8.06 2.85
N SER A 139 15.40 7.36 2.13
CA SER A 139 16.64 7.96 1.64
C SER A 139 16.22 8.97 0.58
N SER A 140 16.38 10.27 0.84
CA SER A 140 16.28 11.30 -0.18
C SER A 140 17.43 11.09 -1.17
N GLY A 141 17.21 10.23 -2.16
CA GLY A 141 18.06 10.11 -3.33
C GLY A 141 18.07 11.42 -4.11
#